data_AF-A0A1X0II15-F1
#
_entry.id   AF-A0A1X0II15-F1
#
_cell.length_a   1.000
_cell.length_b   1.000
_cell.length_c   1.000
_cell.angle_alpha   90.00
_cell.angle_beta   90.00
_cell.angle_gamma   90.00
#
_symmetry.space_group_name_H-M   'P 1'
#
loop_
_entity.id
_entity.type
_entity.pdbx_description
1 polymer ?
#
loop_
_entity_poly.entity_id
_entity_poly.type
_entity_poly.pdbx_seq_one_letter_code
_entity_poly.pdbx_strand_id
1 'polypeptide(L)'
;MTEHVDVVIVGAGISGISAAWHLQDRCPGKSFLILERRENLGGTWDLFKYPGIRSDSDMFTLGFRFKPWTSEKSIADGPSIMSYLKETVREYGIDKHIRFGHRVVRAEWSSADNLWTVRVEADGEQKDITCSFLFACSGYYNYDEGYSPQFPGADEFTGTIVHPQHWPEDLDYTGKRIVVIGSGATAVTLIPALANSGAEHVTMLQRSPTYIGSLPDVDPFAVRMNKLLPAKPAYVANRWKSIVFQSMQYRLARRFPNFMRKQLMTMAKRRLPEGYDVNKHFGPSYRVWDERLCLAPNGDLFRTIRKGRADVVTDTIERFTATGIKLASGQELAADVIVTATGLNLQLFGGAEIAMDGKALDLNTTMAYKGMMLSGVPNMAFTIGYANASWTLKADLVSEFVCRVLNYMDANGYDRVAPSQPSADIEERPLMDFTPGYVLRALDRLPKAGSRAPWRLKQNYLLDLRLIRHGKVADDALSFTKNRVAVGV
;
A
#
# COMPACT_ATOMS: atom_id res chain seq x y z
N MET A 1 -7.81 -35.24 9.39
CA MET A 1 -8.91 -34.25 9.32
C MET A 1 -8.30 -32.95 8.84
N THR A 2 -8.94 -32.28 7.88
CA THR A 2 -8.51 -30.95 7.42
C THR A 2 -8.77 -29.95 8.54
N GLU A 3 -7.80 -29.08 8.84
CA GLU A 3 -7.97 -28.03 9.83
C GLU A 3 -9.09 -27.07 9.41
N HIS A 4 -9.88 -26.59 10.38
CA HIS A 4 -10.95 -25.63 10.16
C HIS A 4 -10.87 -24.47 11.15
N VAL A 5 -11.08 -23.25 10.68
CA VAL A 5 -11.23 -22.02 11.50
C VAL A 5 -12.35 -21.15 10.94
N ASP A 6 -12.93 -20.26 11.75
CA ASP A 6 -13.99 -19.38 11.26
C ASP A 6 -13.47 -18.38 10.23
N VAL A 7 -12.29 -17.80 10.46
CA VAL A 7 -11.70 -16.78 9.58
C VAL A 7 -10.23 -17.09 9.26
N VAL A 8 -9.89 -17.18 7.97
CA VAL A 8 -8.50 -17.15 7.51
C VAL A 8 -8.16 -15.73 7.04
N ILE A 9 -7.15 -15.13 7.66
CA ILE A 9 -6.54 -13.87 7.23
C ILE A 9 -5.30 -14.19 6.39
N VAL A 10 -5.22 -13.64 5.19
CA VAL A 10 -4.03 -13.83 4.32
C VAL A 10 -3.15 -12.58 4.37
N GLY A 11 -1.97 -12.68 4.99
CA GLY A 11 -0.97 -11.64 5.12
C GLY A 11 -0.89 -11.02 6.53
N ALA A 12 0.33 -10.92 7.08
CA ALA A 12 0.64 -10.33 8.39
C ALA A 12 1.22 -8.91 8.28
N GLY A 13 0.78 -8.15 7.27
CA GLY A 13 1.01 -6.71 7.17
C GLY A 13 0.05 -5.90 8.06
N ILE A 14 0.07 -4.57 7.90
CA ILE A 14 -0.81 -3.64 8.64
C ILE A 14 -2.29 -4.07 8.55
N SER A 15 -2.76 -4.47 7.37
CA SER A 15 -4.14 -4.92 7.17
C SER A 15 -4.49 -6.16 8.00
N GLY A 16 -3.63 -7.18 8.00
CA GLY A 16 -3.90 -8.42 8.73
C GLY A 16 -3.83 -8.24 10.25
N ILE A 17 -2.90 -7.40 10.71
CA ILE A 17 -2.79 -7.04 12.12
C ILE A 17 -4.06 -6.27 12.58
N SER A 18 -4.55 -5.32 11.78
CA SER A 18 -5.80 -4.63 12.07
C SER A 18 -6.99 -5.60 12.07
N ALA A 19 -7.06 -6.51 11.10
CA ALA A 19 -8.12 -7.53 11.02
C ALA A 19 -8.16 -8.42 12.27
N ALA A 20 -7.00 -8.98 12.67
CA ALA A 20 -6.91 -9.85 13.84
C ALA A 20 -7.28 -9.13 15.13
N TRP A 21 -6.78 -7.91 15.34
CA TRP A 21 -7.15 -7.13 16.53
C TRP A 21 -8.66 -6.91 16.61
N HIS A 22 -9.30 -6.52 15.49
CA HIS A 22 -10.74 -6.29 15.46
C HIS A 22 -11.54 -7.59 15.65
N LEU A 23 -11.09 -8.73 15.12
CA LEU A 23 -11.72 -10.03 15.36
C LEU A 23 -11.66 -10.40 16.85
N GLN A 24 -10.49 -10.24 17.50
CA GLN A 24 -10.35 -10.49 18.94
C GLN A 24 -11.25 -9.57 19.78
N ASP A 25 -11.31 -8.27 19.44
CA ASP A 25 -12.09 -7.27 20.18
C ASP A 25 -13.61 -7.41 19.97
N ARG A 26 -14.05 -7.72 18.74
CA ARG A 26 -15.46 -7.59 18.32
C ARG A 26 -16.15 -8.90 18.00
N CYS A 27 -15.39 -9.96 17.75
CA CYS A 27 -15.88 -11.30 17.44
C CYS A 27 -15.19 -12.34 18.35
N PRO A 28 -15.17 -12.18 19.69
CA PRO A 28 -14.33 -13.00 20.59
C PRO A 28 -14.66 -14.50 20.58
N GLY A 29 -15.81 -14.90 20.04
CA GLY A 29 -16.18 -16.31 19.85
C GLY A 29 -15.69 -16.94 18.54
N LYS A 30 -15.04 -16.19 17.65
CA LYS A 30 -14.55 -16.68 16.36
C LYS A 30 -13.08 -17.07 16.43
N SER A 31 -12.79 -18.28 15.97
CA SER A 31 -11.43 -18.74 15.72
C SER A 31 -10.86 -18.08 14.45
N PHE A 32 -9.58 -17.72 14.47
CA PHE A 32 -8.92 -17.21 13.28
C PHE A 32 -7.45 -17.61 13.22
N LEU A 33 -6.92 -17.56 12.00
CA LEU A 33 -5.53 -17.82 11.68
C LEU A 33 -5.03 -16.78 10.67
N ILE A 34 -3.80 -16.29 10.83
CA ILE A 34 -3.10 -15.47 9.84
C ILE A 34 -2.05 -16.33 9.12
N LEU A 35 -2.11 -16.36 7.79
CA LEU A 35 -1.11 -17.00 6.94
C LEU A 35 -0.22 -15.94 6.30
N GLU A 36 1.08 -15.98 6.58
CA GLU A 36 2.08 -15.07 6.02
C GLU A 36 3.12 -15.85 5.23
N ARG A 37 3.33 -15.46 3.97
CA ARG A 37 4.27 -16.14 3.07
C ARG A 37 5.74 -15.86 3.40
N ARG A 38 6.01 -14.80 4.16
CA ARG A 38 7.37 -14.41 4.58
C ARG A 38 7.69 -14.99 5.96
N GLU A 39 8.98 -14.99 6.29
CA GLU A 39 9.49 -15.40 7.62
C GLU A 39 9.25 -14.36 8.72
N ASN A 40 8.65 -13.22 8.39
CA ASN A 40 8.46 -12.10 9.31
C ASN A 40 7.19 -11.31 8.96
N LEU A 41 6.65 -10.60 9.94
CA LEU A 41 5.49 -9.73 9.79
C LEU A 41 5.84 -8.40 9.11
N GLY A 42 4.83 -7.60 8.79
CA GLY A 42 5.01 -6.19 8.39
C GLY A 42 4.79 -5.91 6.91
N GLY A 43 4.64 -6.95 6.08
CA GLY A 43 4.36 -6.81 4.65
C GLY A 43 5.44 -5.97 3.95
N THR A 44 5.06 -4.84 3.36
CA THR A 44 5.99 -3.95 2.65
C THR A 44 7.13 -3.42 3.52
N TRP A 45 6.90 -3.29 4.84
CA TRP A 45 7.93 -2.82 5.78
C TRP A 45 9.00 -3.87 6.07
N ASP A 46 8.68 -5.15 5.84
CA ASP A 46 9.68 -6.22 5.86
C ASP A 46 10.23 -6.51 4.45
N LEU A 47 9.43 -6.34 3.39
CA LEU A 47 9.86 -6.56 2.00
C LEU A 47 11.01 -5.64 1.59
N PHE A 48 10.83 -4.32 1.75
CA PHE A 48 11.82 -3.36 1.31
C PHE A 48 12.96 -3.28 2.32
N LYS A 49 14.21 -3.36 1.84
CA LYS A 49 15.44 -3.27 2.67
C LYS A 49 16.39 -2.14 2.27
N TYR A 50 16.06 -1.37 1.24
CA TYR A 50 16.90 -0.26 0.77
C TYR A 50 17.08 0.85 1.82
N PRO A 51 18.19 1.62 1.77
CA PRO A 51 18.47 2.63 2.79
C PRO A 51 17.46 3.77 2.78
N GLY A 52 17.09 4.23 3.98
CA GLY A 52 16.23 5.39 4.18
C GLY A 52 14.73 5.12 4.14
N ILE A 53 14.28 3.85 3.98
CA ILE A 53 12.85 3.48 3.99
C ILE A 53 12.11 4.20 5.11
N ARG A 54 10.97 4.79 4.75
CA ARG A 54 10.14 5.61 5.62
C ARG A 54 8.72 5.70 5.06
N SER A 55 7.80 6.10 5.92
CA SER A 55 6.46 6.47 5.49
C SER A 55 6.46 7.81 4.76
N ASP A 56 5.57 7.96 3.78
CA ASP A 56 5.20 9.24 3.19
C ASP A 56 3.93 9.84 3.83
N SER A 57 3.33 9.09 4.76
CA SER A 57 2.13 9.40 5.51
C SER A 57 2.47 9.58 6.99
N ASP A 58 1.70 10.41 7.70
CA ASP A 58 1.93 10.61 9.13
C ASP A 58 1.50 9.39 9.97
N MET A 59 2.25 9.09 11.01
CA MET A 59 1.96 7.97 11.92
C MET A 59 0.71 8.18 12.77
N PHE A 60 0.16 9.39 12.87
CA PHE A 60 -1.12 9.59 13.56
C PHE A 60 -2.29 8.99 12.77
N THR A 61 -2.16 8.87 11.45
CA THR A 61 -3.15 8.25 10.57
C THR A 61 -2.74 6.87 10.03
N LEU A 62 -1.43 6.60 9.89
CA LEU A 62 -0.89 5.29 9.54
C LEU A 62 -0.83 4.33 10.74
N GLY A 63 -0.64 4.83 11.96
CA GLY A 63 -0.77 4.02 13.17
C GLY A 63 -2.21 3.55 13.39
N PHE A 64 -2.34 2.37 13.99
CA PHE A 64 -3.61 1.79 14.40
C PHE A 64 -4.35 2.68 15.37
N ARG A 65 -5.67 2.78 15.23
CA ARG A 65 -6.51 3.54 16.15
C ARG A 65 -6.48 2.97 17.57
N PHE A 66 -6.39 1.64 17.70
CA PHE A 66 -6.36 0.94 18.99
C PHE A 66 -5.00 0.96 19.68
N LYS A 67 -3.92 1.19 18.91
CA LYS A 67 -2.55 1.34 19.41
C LYS A 67 -1.97 2.68 18.95
N PRO A 68 -2.31 3.79 19.63
CA PRO A 68 -1.86 5.13 19.28
C PRO A 68 -0.34 5.25 19.09
N TRP A 69 0.08 5.97 18.06
CA TRP A 69 1.48 6.40 17.92
C TRP A 69 1.78 7.55 18.89
N THR A 70 2.75 7.36 19.77
CA THR A 70 3.08 8.30 20.86
C THR A 70 4.27 9.20 20.56
N SER A 71 5.10 8.87 19.57
CA SER A 71 6.24 9.69 19.19
C SER A 71 5.81 10.97 18.47
N GLU A 72 6.54 12.06 18.72
CA GLU A 72 6.38 13.35 18.05
C GLU A 72 6.88 13.34 16.59
N LYS A 73 7.73 12.36 16.23
CA LYS A 73 8.15 12.13 14.84
C LYS A 73 6.99 11.52 14.07
N SER A 74 6.28 12.36 13.34
CA SER A 74 5.10 12.00 12.55
C SER A 74 5.47 11.22 11.29
N ILE A 75 6.62 11.50 10.68
CA ILE A 75 7.16 10.73 9.56
C ILE A 75 8.21 9.75 10.08
N ALA A 76 7.80 8.51 10.29
CA ALA A 76 8.65 7.46 10.85
C ALA A 76 9.43 6.70 9.77
N ASP A 77 10.64 6.27 10.14
CA ASP A 77 11.46 5.35 9.36
C ASP A 77 10.97 3.90 9.48
N GLY A 78 11.38 3.07 8.53
CA GLY A 78 11.02 1.64 8.45
C GLY A 78 11.30 0.87 9.75
N PRO A 79 12.49 0.99 10.37
CA PRO A 79 12.79 0.34 11.64
C PRO A 79 11.82 0.73 12.76
N SER A 80 11.48 2.01 12.90
CA SER A 80 10.52 2.47 13.91
C SER A 80 9.12 1.89 13.67
N ILE A 81 8.68 1.82 12.41
CA ILE A 81 7.38 1.22 12.05
C ILE A 81 7.41 -0.29 12.32
N MET A 82 8.48 -0.99 11.96
CA MET A 82 8.63 -2.42 12.25
C MET A 82 8.64 -2.71 13.75
N SER A 83 9.30 -1.87 14.55
CA SER A 83 9.26 -1.97 16.02
C SER A 83 7.83 -1.81 16.54
N TYR A 84 7.11 -0.81 16.06
CA TYR A 84 5.72 -0.57 16.44
C TYR A 84 4.78 -1.73 16.07
N LEU A 85 4.95 -2.34 14.89
CA LEU A 85 4.16 -3.51 14.50
C LEU A 85 4.48 -4.72 15.37
N LYS A 86 5.76 -4.98 15.65
CA LYS A 86 6.21 -6.07 16.54
C LYS A 86 5.69 -5.89 17.97
N GLU A 87 5.75 -4.67 18.50
CA GLU A 87 5.17 -4.33 19.80
C GLU A 87 3.66 -4.59 19.81
N THR A 88 2.95 -4.13 18.77
CA THR A 88 1.50 -4.28 18.64
C THR A 88 1.09 -5.75 18.65
N VAL A 89 1.71 -6.60 17.83
CA VAL A 89 1.29 -8.03 17.77
C VAL A 89 1.56 -8.76 19.07
N ARG A 90 2.65 -8.43 19.78
CA ARG A 90 2.99 -9.03 21.08
C ARG A 90 2.03 -8.57 22.17
N GLU A 91 1.74 -7.27 22.23
CA GLU A 91 0.86 -6.67 23.24
C GLU A 91 -0.55 -7.29 23.20
N TYR A 92 -1.08 -7.52 22.01
CA TYR A 92 -2.42 -8.11 21.82
C TYR A 92 -2.40 -9.63 21.57
N GLY A 93 -1.22 -10.27 21.67
CA GLY A 93 -1.06 -11.72 21.45
C GLY A 93 -1.44 -12.20 20.05
N ILE A 94 -1.44 -11.32 19.06
CA ILE A 94 -1.76 -11.62 17.65
C ILE A 94 -0.67 -12.51 17.04
N ASP A 95 0.58 -12.36 17.49
CA ASP A 95 1.73 -13.16 17.05
C ASP A 95 1.51 -14.67 17.18
N LYS A 96 0.76 -15.10 18.20
CA LYS A 96 0.38 -16.51 18.42
C LYS A 96 -0.54 -17.09 17.35
N HIS A 97 -1.18 -16.24 16.55
CA HIS A 97 -2.10 -16.61 15.48
C HIS A 97 -1.47 -16.49 14.09
N ILE A 98 -0.18 -16.16 13.99
CA ILE A 98 0.52 -16.02 12.71
C ILE A 98 1.31 -17.29 12.40
N ARG A 99 1.12 -17.82 11.20
CA ARG A 99 1.99 -18.83 10.59
C ARG A 99 2.84 -18.18 9.50
N PHE A 100 4.12 -18.02 9.78
CA PHE A 100 5.13 -17.54 8.85
C PHE A 100 5.59 -18.65 7.89
N GLY A 101 6.14 -18.29 6.73
CA GLY A 101 6.56 -19.25 5.71
C GLY A 101 5.39 -20.02 5.06
N HIS A 102 4.14 -19.55 5.24
CA HIS A 102 2.92 -20.20 4.75
C HIS A 102 2.34 -19.40 3.60
N ARG A 103 2.65 -19.82 2.38
CA ARG A 103 2.18 -19.15 1.15
C ARG A 103 0.84 -19.72 0.71
N VAL A 104 -0.21 -18.90 0.71
CA VAL A 104 -1.48 -19.27 0.06
C VAL A 104 -1.29 -19.26 -1.46
N VAL A 105 -1.57 -20.40 -2.10
CA VAL A 105 -1.44 -20.56 -3.57
C VAL A 105 -2.79 -20.65 -4.28
N ARG A 106 -3.83 -21.13 -3.59
CA ARG A 106 -5.21 -21.18 -4.09
C ARG A 106 -6.20 -21.03 -2.93
N ALA A 107 -7.30 -20.32 -3.17
CA ALA A 107 -8.46 -20.32 -2.29
C ALA A 107 -9.71 -20.61 -3.12
N GLU A 108 -10.46 -21.63 -2.72
CA GLU A 108 -11.59 -22.14 -3.48
C GLU A 108 -12.86 -22.19 -2.64
N TRP A 109 -13.91 -21.56 -3.12
CA TRP A 109 -15.24 -21.64 -2.52
C TRP A 109 -15.99 -22.89 -3.01
N SER A 110 -16.55 -23.65 -2.06
CA SER A 110 -17.50 -24.72 -2.32
C SER A 110 -18.92 -24.27 -1.94
N SER A 111 -19.80 -24.14 -2.93
CA SER A 111 -21.22 -23.85 -2.69
C SER A 111 -21.94 -25.03 -2.02
N ALA A 112 -21.46 -26.26 -2.23
CA ALA A 112 -22.01 -27.46 -1.61
C ALA A 112 -21.70 -27.51 -0.10
N ASP A 113 -20.46 -27.19 0.28
CA ASP A 113 -20.01 -27.26 1.68
C ASP A 113 -20.20 -25.93 2.42
N ASN A 114 -20.43 -24.83 1.69
CA ASN A 114 -20.48 -23.46 2.21
C ASN A 114 -19.18 -22.99 2.86
N LEU A 115 -18.03 -23.44 2.33
CA LEU A 115 -16.72 -23.21 2.92
C LEU A 115 -15.71 -22.79 1.86
N TRP A 116 -14.72 -22.02 2.29
CA TRP A 116 -13.48 -21.83 1.56
C TRP A 116 -12.50 -22.96 1.92
N THR A 117 -11.86 -23.55 0.91
CA THR A 117 -10.66 -24.37 1.06
C THR A 117 -9.45 -23.55 0.60
N VAL A 118 -8.52 -23.31 1.51
CA VAL A 118 -7.31 -22.52 1.31
C VAL A 118 -6.12 -23.46 1.23
N ARG A 119 -5.52 -23.56 0.04
CA ARG A 119 -4.32 -24.35 -0.21
C ARG A 119 -3.08 -23.52 0.11
N VAL A 120 -2.25 -24.07 0.99
CA VAL A 120 -1.08 -23.41 1.55
C VAL A 120 0.15 -24.25 1.24
N GLU A 121 1.16 -23.61 0.66
CA GLU A 121 2.51 -24.15 0.52
C GLU A 121 3.35 -23.73 1.73
N ALA A 122 3.93 -24.70 2.43
CA ALA A 122 4.83 -24.50 3.56
C ALA A 122 5.80 -25.69 3.63
N ASP A 123 7.09 -25.43 3.91
CA ASP A 123 8.13 -26.46 4.04
C ASP A 123 8.25 -27.42 2.83
N GLY A 124 7.92 -26.93 1.63
CA GLY A 124 7.92 -27.72 0.40
C GLY A 124 6.70 -28.64 0.21
N GLU A 125 5.75 -28.63 1.14
CA GLU A 125 4.50 -29.40 1.09
C GLU A 125 3.29 -28.49 0.87
N GLN A 126 2.24 -29.05 0.27
CA GLN A 126 0.94 -28.38 0.16
C GLN A 126 -0.07 -29.00 1.11
N LYS A 127 -0.75 -28.14 1.86
CA LYS A 127 -1.81 -28.53 2.81
C LYS A 127 -3.03 -27.63 2.64
N ASP A 128 -4.19 -28.22 2.85
CA ASP A 128 -5.47 -27.51 2.79
C ASP A 128 -5.92 -27.13 4.20
N ILE A 129 -6.45 -25.91 4.35
CA ILE A 129 -7.11 -25.39 5.54
C ILE A 129 -8.48 -24.90 5.10
N THR A 130 -9.54 -25.22 5.85
CA THR A 130 -10.88 -24.73 5.54
C THR A 130 -11.28 -23.55 6.42
N CYS A 131 -12.09 -22.65 5.88
CA CYS A 131 -12.69 -21.59 6.69
C CYS A 131 -14.07 -21.13 6.22
N SER A 132 -14.84 -20.60 7.16
CA SER A 132 -16.17 -20.04 6.90
C SER A 132 -16.09 -18.67 6.21
N PHE A 133 -15.04 -17.89 6.49
CA PHE A 133 -14.81 -16.56 5.90
C PHE A 133 -13.33 -16.33 5.54
N LEU A 134 -13.07 -15.85 4.32
CA LEU A 134 -11.73 -15.53 3.84
C LEU A 134 -11.50 -14.01 3.86
N PHE A 135 -10.46 -13.56 4.57
CA PHE A 135 -10.10 -12.14 4.62
C PHE A 135 -8.71 -11.89 4.02
N ALA A 136 -8.68 -11.43 2.78
CA ALA A 136 -7.44 -11.17 2.07
C ALA A 136 -6.82 -9.82 2.47
N CYS A 137 -5.69 -9.88 3.16
CA CYS A 137 -4.95 -8.75 3.71
C CYS A 137 -3.51 -8.63 3.13
N SER A 138 -3.26 -9.27 1.98
CA SER A 138 -1.94 -9.39 1.33
C SER A 138 -1.40 -8.10 0.73
N GLY A 139 -2.19 -7.03 0.69
CA GLY A 139 -1.90 -5.84 -0.12
C GLY A 139 -2.06 -6.13 -1.62
N TYR A 140 -1.48 -5.26 -2.45
CA TYR A 140 -1.62 -5.33 -3.91
C TYR A 140 -0.30 -5.36 -4.69
N TYR A 141 0.84 -5.55 -4.03
CA TYR A 141 2.12 -5.64 -4.71
C TYR A 141 2.53 -7.09 -4.94
N ASN A 142 3.10 -7.36 -6.11
CA ASN A 142 3.88 -8.58 -6.33
C ASN A 142 5.16 -8.46 -5.51
N TYR A 143 5.37 -9.39 -4.57
CA TYR A 143 6.56 -9.40 -3.71
C TYR A 143 7.76 -10.11 -4.39
N ASP A 144 7.49 -10.95 -5.38
CA ASP A 144 8.50 -11.72 -6.10
C ASP A 144 9.25 -10.87 -7.12
N GLU A 145 8.57 -9.90 -7.75
CA GLU A 145 9.16 -9.12 -8.82
C GLU A 145 8.62 -7.68 -8.88
N GLY A 146 9.54 -6.71 -8.92
CA GLY A 146 9.25 -5.32 -9.22
C GLY A 146 9.17 -5.04 -10.72
N TYR A 147 8.77 -3.83 -11.11
CA TYR A 147 8.71 -3.50 -12.53
C TYR A 147 10.10 -3.21 -13.08
N SER A 148 10.69 -4.16 -13.81
CA SER A 148 12.03 -4.05 -14.39
C SER A 148 11.95 -4.00 -15.92
N PRO A 149 11.86 -2.80 -16.54
CA PRO A 149 11.90 -2.71 -18.00
C PRO A 149 13.28 -3.14 -18.51
N GLN A 150 13.33 -3.66 -19.74
CA GLN A 150 14.60 -3.94 -20.40
C GLN A 150 15.30 -2.63 -20.76
N PHE A 151 16.57 -2.53 -20.40
CA PHE A 151 17.45 -1.42 -20.79
C PHE A 151 18.46 -1.93 -21.81
N PRO A 152 18.54 -1.35 -23.02
CA PRO A 152 19.55 -1.73 -24.00
C PRO A 152 20.96 -1.57 -23.41
N GLY A 153 21.84 -2.56 -23.64
CA GLY A 153 23.22 -2.56 -23.16
C GLY A 153 23.38 -2.79 -21.65
N ALA A 154 22.33 -3.19 -20.93
CA ALA A 154 22.44 -3.45 -19.48
C ALA A 154 23.44 -4.56 -19.13
N ASP A 155 23.60 -5.53 -20.04
CA ASP A 155 24.59 -6.60 -20.01
C ASP A 155 26.03 -6.13 -20.26
N GLU A 156 26.20 -4.94 -20.87
CA GLU A 156 27.52 -4.33 -21.08
C GLU A 156 28.02 -3.56 -19.85
N PHE A 157 27.12 -3.17 -18.92
CA PHE A 157 27.48 -2.38 -17.75
C PHE A 157 28.36 -3.18 -16.78
N THR A 158 29.54 -2.64 -16.46
CA THR A 158 30.54 -3.36 -15.64
C THR A 158 30.36 -3.15 -14.14
N GLY A 159 29.51 -2.19 -13.74
CA GLY A 159 29.15 -1.94 -12.35
C GLY A 159 27.97 -2.79 -11.87
N THR A 160 27.40 -2.42 -10.73
CA THR A 160 26.28 -3.17 -10.13
C THR A 160 24.92 -2.57 -10.50
N ILE A 161 23.99 -3.40 -11.00
CA ILE A 161 22.59 -3.01 -11.19
C ILE A 161 21.76 -3.57 -10.03
N VAL A 162 20.99 -2.71 -9.36
CA VAL A 162 20.19 -3.07 -8.18
C VAL A 162 18.75 -2.62 -8.36
N HIS A 163 17.80 -3.53 -8.13
CA HIS A 163 16.40 -3.16 -8.02
C HIS A 163 16.02 -2.96 -6.54
N PRO A 164 15.42 -1.82 -6.13
CA PRO A 164 15.15 -1.52 -4.72
C PRO A 164 14.29 -2.54 -3.96
N GLN A 165 13.43 -3.29 -4.66
CA GLN A 165 12.60 -4.33 -4.04
C GLN A 165 13.42 -5.49 -3.45
N HIS A 166 14.58 -5.79 -4.05
CA HIS A 166 15.48 -6.87 -3.63
C HIS A 166 16.87 -6.28 -3.36
N TRP A 167 16.91 -5.29 -2.48
CA TRP A 167 18.14 -4.59 -2.13
C TRP A 167 19.15 -5.53 -1.46
N PRO A 168 20.38 -5.67 -1.98
CA PRO A 168 21.43 -6.46 -1.33
C PRO A 168 21.88 -5.80 -0.03
N GLU A 169 21.84 -6.53 1.08
CA GLU A 169 22.17 -5.99 2.41
C GLU A 169 23.67 -5.65 2.56
N ASP A 170 24.53 -6.29 1.78
CA ASP A 170 25.99 -6.16 1.79
C ASP A 170 26.54 -5.24 0.68
N LEU A 171 25.67 -4.52 -0.04
CA LEU A 171 26.10 -3.61 -1.10
C LEU A 171 26.94 -2.44 -0.54
N ASP A 172 28.25 -2.47 -0.76
CA ASP A 172 29.12 -1.33 -0.51
C ASP A 172 29.08 -0.33 -1.66
N TYR A 173 28.61 0.88 -1.36
CA TYR A 173 28.58 2.00 -2.27
C TYR A 173 29.37 3.22 -1.78
N THR A 174 30.26 3.03 -0.80
CA THR A 174 31.12 4.08 -0.27
C THR A 174 32.05 4.60 -1.38
N GLY A 175 32.07 5.92 -1.56
CA GLY A 175 32.86 6.58 -2.59
C GLY A 175 32.44 6.27 -4.03
N LYS A 176 31.26 5.65 -4.25
CA LYS A 176 30.76 5.31 -5.59
C LYS A 176 29.81 6.38 -6.13
N ARG A 177 29.78 6.52 -7.46
CA ARG A 177 28.79 7.29 -8.21
C ARG A 177 27.59 6.41 -8.49
N ILE A 178 26.40 6.90 -8.14
CA ILE A 178 25.17 6.12 -8.23
C ILE A 178 24.18 6.84 -9.14
N VAL A 179 23.62 6.14 -10.12
CA VAL A 179 22.48 6.64 -10.90
C VAL A 179 21.20 5.93 -10.45
N VAL A 180 20.23 6.69 -9.94
CA VAL A 180 18.91 6.18 -9.54
C VAL A 180 17.91 6.50 -10.64
N ILE A 181 17.42 5.46 -11.34
CA ILE A 181 16.44 5.57 -12.42
C ILE A 181 15.04 5.58 -11.82
N GLY A 182 14.35 6.71 -11.92
CA GLY A 182 12.96 6.87 -11.47
C GLY A 182 12.75 8.15 -10.64
N SER A 183 11.48 8.56 -10.55
CA SER A 183 11.08 9.79 -9.85
C SER A 183 10.02 9.59 -8.76
N GLY A 184 9.68 8.34 -8.46
CA GLY A 184 8.72 8.00 -7.42
C GLY A 184 9.26 8.11 -6.00
N ALA A 185 8.42 7.75 -5.02
CA ALA A 185 8.74 7.82 -3.60
C ALA A 185 10.01 7.05 -3.21
N THR A 186 10.28 5.92 -3.88
CA THR A 186 11.50 5.13 -3.69
C THR A 186 12.74 5.97 -3.99
N ALA A 187 12.81 6.64 -5.15
CA ALA A 187 13.95 7.47 -5.52
C ALA A 187 14.13 8.65 -4.55
N VAL A 188 13.05 9.39 -4.25
CA VAL A 188 13.06 10.53 -3.33
C VAL A 188 13.52 10.15 -1.93
N THR A 189 13.31 8.91 -1.53
CA THR A 189 13.76 8.36 -0.24
C THR A 189 15.22 7.91 -0.29
N LEU A 190 15.58 7.18 -1.34
CA LEU A 190 16.88 6.53 -1.48
C LEU A 190 18.02 7.52 -1.68
N ILE A 191 17.83 8.53 -2.53
CA ILE A 191 18.88 9.49 -2.91
C ILE A 191 19.54 10.18 -1.70
N PRO A 192 18.78 10.84 -0.80
CA PRO A 192 19.40 11.48 0.37
C PRO A 192 20.03 10.44 1.31
N ALA A 193 19.47 9.24 1.42
CA ALA A 193 20.03 8.18 2.28
C ALA A 193 21.38 7.67 1.76
N LEU A 194 21.49 7.38 0.46
CA LEU A 194 22.73 6.96 -0.18
C LEU A 194 23.82 8.03 -0.07
N ALA A 195 23.48 9.28 -0.40
CA ALA A 195 24.42 10.40 -0.36
C ALA A 195 24.98 10.68 1.05
N ASN A 196 24.13 10.50 2.08
CA ASN A 196 24.53 10.67 3.48
C ASN A 196 25.27 9.44 4.06
N SER A 197 25.18 8.28 3.39
CA SER A 197 25.76 7.02 3.85
C SER A 197 27.02 6.61 3.08
N GLY A 198 27.69 7.56 2.40
CA GLY A 198 29.03 7.35 1.85
C GLY A 198 29.15 7.40 0.33
N ALA A 199 28.06 7.40 -0.44
CA ALA A 199 28.15 7.54 -1.90
C ALA A 199 28.88 8.83 -2.30
N GLU A 200 29.74 8.82 -3.32
CA GLU A 200 30.45 10.03 -3.77
C GLU A 200 29.46 11.05 -4.34
N HIS A 201 28.58 10.60 -5.22
CA HIS A 201 27.57 11.42 -5.85
C HIS A 201 26.37 10.56 -6.28
N VAL A 202 25.16 11.09 -6.17
CA VAL A 202 23.93 10.38 -6.56
C VAL A 202 23.13 11.18 -7.58
N THR A 203 22.99 10.68 -8.80
CA THR A 203 22.19 11.31 -9.85
C THR A 203 20.83 10.63 -9.98
N MET A 204 19.76 11.41 -9.83
CA MET A 204 18.40 10.98 -10.13
C MET A 204 18.15 11.13 -11.63
N LEU A 205 17.99 10.02 -12.34
CA LEU A 205 17.61 10.01 -13.74
C LEU A 205 16.10 9.77 -13.87
N GLN A 206 15.38 10.73 -14.45
CA GLN A 206 13.94 10.63 -14.64
C GLN A 206 13.53 10.97 -16.06
N ARG A 207 12.54 10.24 -16.60
CA ARG A 207 11.90 10.59 -17.88
C ARG A 207 10.91 11.75 -17.72
N SER A 208 10.13 11.70 -16.64
CA SER A 208 9.10 12.69 -16.36
C SER A 208 9.19 13.09 -14.88
N PRO A 209 9.19 14.39 -14.58
CA PRO A 209 9.25 14.85 -13.20
C PRO A 209 7.98 14.51 -12.42
N THR A 210 8.13 14.40 -11.11
CA THR A 210 7.04 14.19 -10.14
C THR A 210 6.98 15.37 -9.17
N TYR A 211 5.78 15.71 -8.67
CA TYR A 211 5.67 16.74 -7.62
C TYR A 211 6.27 16.24 -6.31
N ILE A 212 7.18 17.04 -5.74
CA ILE A 212 7.82 16.78 -4.45
C ILE A 212 7.49 17.90 -3.48
N GLY A 213 6.77 17.54 -2.40
CA GLY A 213 6.49 18.40 -1.26
C GLY A 213 7.57 18.28 -0.18
N SER A 214 7.62 19.25 0.73
CA SER A 214 8.50 19.20 1.89
C SER A 214 7.72 19.60 3.14
N LEU A 215 7.75 18.73 4.14
CA LEU A 215 7.15 18.96 5.46
C LEU A 215 8.15 18.57 6.56
N PRO A 216 8.06 19.17 7.75
CA PRO A 216 8.77 18.70 8.93
C PRO A 216 8.42 17.24 9.24
N ASP A 217 9.40 16.46 9.69
CA ASP A 217 9.13 15.11 10.20
C ASP A 217 8.51 15.15 11.61
N VAL A 218 8.90 16.12 12.43
CA VAL A 218 8.27 16.44 13.73
C VAL A 218 7.19 17.49 13.54
N ASP A 219 5.96 17.18 13.97
CA ASP A 219 4.83 18.10 13.84
C ASP A 219 4.77 19.04 15.06
N PRO A 220 4.98 20.37 14.91
CA PRO A 220 4.93 21.30 16.04
C PRO A 220 3.56 21.31 16.75
N PHE A 221 2.48 21.02 16.03
CA PHE A 221 1.16 20.86 16.63
C PHE A 221 1.12 19.64 17.55
N ALA A 222 1.69 18.51 17.11
CA ALA A 222 1.76 17.30 17.91
C ALA A 222 2.63 17.48 19.16
N VAL A 223 3.78 18.16 19.04
CA VAL A 223 4.62 18.53 20.20
C VAL A 223 3.79 19.31 21.23
N ARG A 224 3.00 20.29 20.77
CA ARG A 224 2.14 21.09 21.65
C ARG A 224 1.02 20.27 22.28
N MET A 225 0.33 19.43 21.51
CA MET A 225 -0.78 18.62 22.04
C MET A 225 -0.30 17.55 23.02
N ASN A 226 0.83 16.89 22.73
CA ASN A 226 1.43 15.89 23.61
C ASN A 226 1.90 16.49 24.95
N LYS A 227 2.24 17.78 24.98
CA LYS A 227 2.58 18.52 26.21
C LYS A 227 1.37 18.98 27.01
N LEU A 228 0.28 19.37 26.33
CA LEU A 228 -0.88 20.00 26.97
C LEU A 228 -2.00 19.02 27.36
N LEU A 229 -2.05 17.85 26.73
CA LEU A 229 -3.14 16.89 26.90
C LEU A 229 -2.61 15.51 27.33
N PRO A 230 -3.40 14.70 28.05
CA PRO A 230 -3.10 13.30 28.24
C PRO A 230 -2.99 12.54 26.90
N ALA A 231 -2.27 11.41 26.90
CA ALA A 231 -1.90 10.69 25.68
C ALA A 231 -3.08 10.38 24.72
N LYS A 232 -4.22 9.92 25.24
CA LYS A 232 -5.40 9.57 24.42
C LYS A 232 -6.02 10.82 23.74
N PRO A 233 -6.41 11.89 24.47
CA PRO A 233 -6.87 13.14 23.85
C PRO A 233 -5.86 13.76 22.89
N ALA A 234 -4.55 13.76 23.23
CA ALA A 234 -3.49 14.28 22.36
C ALA A 234 -3.46 13.56 21.02
N TYR A 235 -3.48 12.21 21.05
CA TYR A 235 -3.51 11.40 19.84
C TYR A 235 -4.76 11.66 18.99
N VAL A 236 -5.94 11.75 19.62
CA VAL A 236 -7.20 12.05 18.90
C VAL A 236 -7.11 13.40 18.20
N ALA A 237 -6.58 14.43 18.87
CA ALA A 237 -6.37 15.75 18.28
C ALA A 237 -5.39 15.70 17.10
N ASN A 238 -4.23 15.04 17.27
CA ASN A 238 -3.22 14.89 16.23
C ASN A 238 -3.76 14.14 15.01
N ARG A 239 -4.44 13.01 15.22
CA ARG A 239 -5.05 12.20 14.15
C ARG A 239 -6.09 12.98 13.37
N TRP A 240 -7.00 13.68 14.04
CA TRP A 240 -8.02 14.48 13.35
C TRP A 240 -7.43 15.68 12.62
N LYS A 241 -6.42 16.35 13.20
CA LYS A 241 -5.67 17.40 12.51
C LYS A 241 -5.05 16.86 11.22
N SER A 242 -4.39 15.70 11.24
CA SER A 242 -3.81 15.07 10.05
C SER A 242 -4.86 14.72 9.00
N ILE A 243 -5.97 14.09 9.40
CA ILE A 243 -7.08 13.73 8.50
C ILE A 243 -7.66 14.97 7.82
N VAL A 244 -7.95 16.01 8.59
CA VAL A 244 -8.53 17.26 8.08
C VAL A 244 -7.53 17.97 7.17
N PHE A 245 -6.28 18.07 7.58
CA PHE A 245 -5.22 18.71 6.80
C PHE A 245 -5.01 18.02 5.44
N GLN A 246 -4.85 16.70 5.42
CA GLN A 246 -4.71 15.92 4.18
C GLN A 246 -5.94 16.06 3.29
N SER A 247 -7.14 15.96 3.87
CA SER A 247 -8.41 16.14 3.14
C SER A 247 -8.53 17.54 2.52
N MET A 248 -8.16 18.58 3.26
CA MET A 248 -8.16 19.97 2.79
C MET A 248 -7.12 20.18 1.69
N GLN A 249 -5.90 19.68 1.87
CA GLN A 249 -4.85 19.79 0.85
C GLN A 249 -5.27 19.13 -0.46
N TYR A 250 -5.81 17.91 -0.41
CA TYR A 250 -6.30 17.21 -1.59
C TYR A 250 -7.42 18.02 -2.27
N ARG A 251 -8.44 18.48 -1.52
CA ARG A 251 -9.53 19.30 -2.08
C ARG A 251 -9.03 20.61 -2.69
N LEU A 252 -8.09 21.28 -2.02
CA LEU A 252 -7.48 22.52 -2.51
C LEU A 252 -6.73 22.28 -3.82
N ALA A 253 -5.97 21.20 -3.92
CA ALA A 253 -5.26 20.82 -5.14
C ALA A 253 -6.21 20.47 -6.29
N ARG A 254 -7.29 19.75 -6.02
CA ARG A 254 -8.31 19.43 -7.04
C ARG A 254 -9.08 20.66 -7.50
N ARG A 255 -9.36 21.61 -6.59
CA ARG A 255 -10.15 22.82 -6.89
C ARG A 255 -9.30 23.93 -7.51
N PHE A 256 -8.06 24.10 -7.07
CA PHE A 256 -7.14 25.17 -7.48
C PHE A 256 -5.76 24.60 -7.86
N PRO A 257 -5.67 23.77 -8.92
CA PRO A 257 -4.44 23.06 -9.28
C PRO A 257 -3.27 24.00 -9.61
N ASN A 258 -3.53 25.13 -10.27
CA ASN A 258 -2.49 26.11 -10.64
C ASN A 258 -1.89 26.80 -9.41
N PHE A 259 -2.72 27.10 -8.40
CA PHE A 259 -2.24 27.66 -7.14
C PHE A 259 -1.31 26.68 -6.43
N MET A 260 -1.72 25.41 -6.30
CA MET A 260 -0.91 24.38 -5.65
C MET A 260 0.39 24.09 -6.41
N ARG A 261 0.34 24.06 -7.75
CA ARG A 261 1.55 23.98 -8.59
C ARG A 261 2.50 25.13 -8.28
N LYS A 262 2.02 26.38 -8.29
CA LYS A 262 2.85 27.56 -8.01
C LYS A 262 3.52 27.47 -6.63
N GLN A 263 2.79 27.02 -5.61
CA GLN A 263 3.35 26.82 -4.26
C GLN A 263 4.48 25.80 -4.24
N LEU A 264 4.28 24.62 -4.82
CA LEU A 264 5.29 23.55 -4.87
C LEU A 264 6.53 23.98 -5.68
N MET A 265 6.33 24.60 -6.85
CA MET A 265 7.44 25.09 -7.68
C MET A 265 8.24 26.19 -6.96
N THR A 266 7.56 27.11 -6.27
CA THR A 266 8.22 28.17 -5.48
C THR A 266 9.00 27.58 -4.30
N MET A 267 8.42 26.58 -3.64
CA MET A 267 9.06 25.87 -2.53
C MET A 267 10.35 25.18 -2.97
N ALA A 268 10.32 24.48 -4.11
CA ALA A 268 11.48 23.82 -4.71
C ALA A 268 12.55 24.85 -5.10
N LYS A 269 12.17 25.92 -5.83
CA LYS A 269 13.09 26.99 -6.22
C LYS A 269 13.83 27.62 -5.05
N ARG A 270 13.15 27.86 -3.92
CA ARG A 270 13.77 28.41 -2.71
C ARG A 270 14.74 27.46 -2.01
N ARG A 271 14.65 26.15 -2.26
CA ARG A 271 15.46 25.10 -1.60
C ARG A 271 16.59 24.56 -2.45
N LEU A 272 16.57 24.82 -3.75
CA LEU A 272 17.62 24.45 -4.69
C LEU A 272 18.73 25.52 -4.76
N PRO A 273 19.89 25.21 -5.37
CA PRO A 273 20.89 26.20 -5.75
C PRO A 273 20.33 27.27 -6.68
N GLU A 274 21.00 28.42 -6.72
CA GLU A 274 20.72 29.47 -7.71
C GLU A 274 21.01 28.95 -9.13
N GLY A 275 20.19 29.35 -10.10
CA GLY A 275 20.32 28.91 -11.50
C GLY A 275 19.80 27.49 -11.82
N TYR A 276 19.38 26.69 -10.82
CA TYR A 276 18.87 25.34 -11.05
C TYR A 276 17.59 25.34 -11.91
N ASP A 277 17.50 24.49 -12.94
CA ASP A 277 16.32 24.40 -13.81
C ASP A 277 15.17 23.65 -13.12
N VAL A 278 14.46 24.36 -12.25
CA VAL A 278 13.34 23.81 -11.46
C VAL A 278 12.20 23.34 -12.37
N ASN A 279 11.96 24.03 -13.49
CA ASN A 279 10.85 23.69 -14.38
C ASN A 279 11.11 22.35 -15.06
N LYS A 280 12.32 22.13 -15.58
CA LYS A 280 12.72 20.86 -16.21
C LYS A 280 12.72 19.69 -15.22
N HIS A 281 13.20 19.91 -13.99
CA HIS A 281 13.47 18.81 -13.05
C HIS A 281 12.37 18.55 -12.02
N PHE A 282 11.48 19.50 -11.76
CA PHE A 282 10.43 19.39 -10.74
C PHE A 282 9.05 19.84 -11.21
N GLY A 283 8.86 20.14 -12.51
CA GLY A 283 7.62 20.64 -13.08
C GLY A 283 6.86 19.62 -13.94
N PRO A 284 6.12 18.65 -13.36
CA PRO A 284 5.33 17.66 -14.11
C PRO A 284 4.34 18.25 -15.11
N SER A 285 3.96 17.46 -16.13
CA SER A 285 2.90 17.84 -17.09
C SER A 285 1.48 17.64 -16.54
N TYR A 286 1.32 16.83 -15.49
CA TYR A 286 0.03 16.53 -14.86
C TYR A 286 -0.32 17.50 -13.72
N ARG A 287 -1.59 17.52 -13.27
CA ARG A 287 -2.03 18.40 -12.17
C ARG A 287 -1.71 17.77 -10.82
N VAL A 288 -1.50 18.59 -9.79
CA VAL A 288 -1.21 18.10 -8.44
C VAL A 288 -2.29 17.10 -7.98
N TRP A 289 -1.86 15.91 -7.51
CA TRP A 289 -2.70 14.76 -7.13
C TRP A 289 -3.41 14.00 -8.27
N ASP A 290 -3.15 14.29 -9.55
CA ASP A 290 -3.46 13.30 -10.62
C ASP A 290 -2.56 12.05 -10.46
N GLU A 291 -1.35 12.23 -9.92
CA GLU A 291 -0.47 11.17 -9.40
C GLU A 291 -0.04 11.48 -7.95
N ARG A 292 0.55 10.50 -7.25
CA ARG A 292 0.85 10.61 -5.80
C ARG A 292 1.98 11.62 -5.62
N LEU A 293 1.74 12.61 -4.77
CA LEU A 293 2.74 13.60 -4.43
C LEU A 293 3.80 12.94 -3.52
N CYS A 294 5.08 13.08 -3.88
CA CYS A 294 6.17 12.56 -3.07
C CYS A 294 6.52 13.54 -1.95
N LEU A 295 6.93 13.01 -0.80
CA LEU A 295 7.34 13.82 0.35
C LEU A 295 8.85 13.71 0.56
N ALA A 296 9.52 14.86 0.67
CA ALA A 296 10.90 15.01 1.12
C ALA A 296 10.90 15.58 2.55
N PRO A 297 10.94 14.74 3.60
CA PRO A 297 10.91 15.16 5.00
C PRO A 297 12.07 16.10 5.31
N ASN A 298 11.75 17.20 5.99
CA ASN A 298 12.65 18.33 6.23
C ASN A 298 13.26 18.94 4.96
N GLY A 299 12.90 18.49 3.75
CA GLY A 299 13.54 18.90 2.50
C GLY A 299 14.92 18.28 2.31
N ASP A 300 15.12 17.07 2.83
CA ASP A 300 16.37 16.31 2.72
C ASP A 300 16.90 16.17 1.29
N LEU A 301 16.06 15.80 0.31
CA LEU A 301 16.47 15.73 -1.10
C LEU A 301 17.02 17.07 -1.59
N PHE A 302 16.29 18.16 -1.36
CA PHE A 302 16.71 19.50 -1.77
C PHE A 302 18.01 19.94 -1.08
N ARG A 303 18.19 19.59 0.20
CA ARG A 303 19.44 19.87 0.93
C ARG A 303 20.61 19.08 0.35
N THR A 304 20.42 17.81 -0.02
CA THR A 304 21.46 16.98 -0.62
C THR A 304 21.91 17.58 -1.96
N ILE A 305 20.95 18.04 -2.78
CA ILE A 305 21.25 18.75 -4.03
C ILE A 305 22.01 20.05 -3.76
N ARG A 306 21.54 20.85 -2.79
CA ARG A 306 22.22 22.11 -2.42
C ARG A 306 23.65 21.91 -1.93
N LYS A 307 23.98 20.76 -1.34
CA LYS A 307 25.34 20.41 -0.91
C LYS A 307 26.21 19.87 -2.06
N GLY A 308 25.70 19.77 -3.29
CA GLY A 308 26.43 19.22 -4.44
C GLY A 308 26.63 17.70 -4.38
N ARG A 309 25.87 17.00 -3.53
CA ARG A 309 26.00 15.54 -3.32
C ARG A 309 25.00 14.72 -4.13
N ALA A 310 24.04 15.39 -4.77
CA ALA A 310 23.10 14.77 -5.69
C ALA A 310 22.64 15.78 -6.74
N ASP A 311 22.21 15.26 -7.88
CA ASP A 311 21.62 16.04 -8.97
C ASP A 311 20.41 15.33 -9.59
N VAL A 312 19.57 16.08 -10.30
CA VAL A 312 18.43 15.53 -11.06
C VAL A 312 18.66 15.79 -12.54
N VAL A 313 18.57 14.72 -13.34
CA VAL A 313 18.63 14.75 -14.80
C VAL A 313 17.28 14.30 -15.34
N THR A 314 16.63 15.17 -16.11
CA THR A 314 15.38 14.84 -16.82
C THR A 314 15.72 14.55 -18.27
N ASP A 315 15.68 13.28 -18.66
CA ASP A 315 16.02 12.78 -20.01
C ASP A 315 15.53 11.34 -20.22
N THR A 316 15.74 10.81 -21.43
CA THR A 316 15.48 9.41 -21.79
C THR A 316 16.78 8.63 -21.97
N ILE A 317 16.77 7.37 -21.54
CA ILE A 317 17.90 6.45 -21.70
C ILE A 317 17.96 6.00 -23.17
N GLU A 318 19.12 6.16 -23.81
CA GLU A 318 19.41 5.55 -25.12
C GLU A 318 19.84 4.10 -24.90
N ARG A 319 20.88 3.90 -24.09
CA ARG A 319 21.41 2.59 -23.67
C ARG A 319 22.34 2.72 -22.47
N PHE A 320 22.63 1.61 -21.81
CA PHE A 320 23.72 1.53 -20.85
C PHE A 320 25.04 1.37 -21.61
N THR A 321 26.12 1.80 -20.98
CA THR A 321 27.50 1.66 -21.47
C THR A 321 28.31 0.90 -20.44
N ALA A 322 29.54 0.51 -20.76
CA ALA A 322 30.41 -0.16 -19.80
C ALA A 322 30.61 0.62 -18.49
N THR A 323 30.51 1.96 -18.53
CA THR A 323 30.82 2.87 -17.42
C THR A 323 29.63 3.71 -16.93
N GLY A 324 28.42 3.48 -17.45
CA GLY A 324 27.27 4.30 -17.07
C GLY A 324 26.07 4.21 -18.01
N ILE A 325 25.41 5.35 -18.23
CA ILE A 325 24.18 5.46 -19.02
C ILE A 325 24.33 6.56 -20.06
N LYS A 326 24.17 6.21 -21.33
CA LYS A 326 24.05 7.19 -22.43
C LYS A 326 22.60 7.63 -22.57
N LEU A 327 22.38 8.94 -22.55
CA LEU A 327 21.08 9.58 -22.71
C LEU A 327 20.82 9.95 -24.16
N ALA A 328 19.55 10.08 -24.54
CA ALA A 328 19.15 10.47 -25.90
C ALA A 328 19.61 11.89 -26.29
N SER A 329 19.88 12.75 -25.30
CA SER A 329 20.52 14.06 -25.53
C SER A 329 21.99 13.98 -25.93
N GLY A 330 22.61 12.80 -25.83
CA GLY A 330 24.05 12.58 -26.04
C GLY A 330 24.88 12.74 -24.76
N GLN A 331 24.31 13.21 -23.65
CA GLN A 331 25.00 13.21 -22.36
C GLN A 331 25.21 11.78 -21.86
N GLU A 332 26.36 11.50 -21.26
CA GLU A 332 26.64 10.25 -20.56
C GLU A 332 26.71 10.49 -19.05
N LEU A 333 25.98 9.67 -18.28
CA LEU A 333 26.00 9.66 -16.83
C LEU A 333 26.90 8.51 -16.36
N ALA A 334 28.08 8.82 -15.85
CA ALA A 334 28.96 7.81 -15.29
C ALA A 334 28.38 7.24 -13.99
N ALA A 335 28.44 5.92 -13.84
CA ALA A 335 27.89 5.20 -12.70
C ALA A 335 28.76 4.00 -12.35
N ASP A 336 28.94 3.76 -11.06
CA ASP A 336 29.51 2.51 -10.56
C ASP A 336 28.39 1.59 -10.03
N VAL A 337 27.25 2.18 -9.67
CA VAL A 337 26.00 1.49 -9.31
C VAL A 337 24.81 2.14 -10.02
N ILE A 338 23.94 1.34 -10.61
CA ILE A 338 22.67 1.77 -11.18
C ILE A 338 21.53 1.19 -10.35
N VAL A 339 20.64 2.04 -9.85
CA VAL A 339 19.46 1.62 -9.10
C VAL A 339 18.21 1.79 -9.95
N THR A 340 17.53 0.70 -10.27
CA THR A 340 16.29 0.68 -11.07
C THR A 340 15.06 0.91 -10.21
N ALA A 341 14.87 2.13 -9.70
CA ALA A 341 13.68 2.54 -8.94
C ALA A 341 12.44 2.74 -9.84
N THR A 342 12.17 1.77 -10.71
CA THR A 342 11.23 1.82 -11.83
C THR A 342 9.78 1.48 -11.47
N GLY A 343 9.53 1.10 -10.21
CA GLY A 343 8.21 0.91 -9.65
C GLY A 343 7.88 -0.55 -9.36
N LEU A 344 6.59 -0.84 -9.27
CA LEU A 344 6.07 -2.10 -8.72
C LEU A 344 5.13 -2.76 -9.73
N ASN A 345 4.96 -4.08 -9.59
CA ASN A 345 3.92 -4.83 -10.28
C ASN A 345 2.73 -5.04 -9.34
N LEU A 346 1.51 -4.85 -9.86
CA LEU A 346 0.29 -5.11 -9.08
C LEU A 346 -0.08 -6.58 -9.12
N GLN A 347 -0.44 -7.11 -7.95
CA GLN A 347 -0.93 -8.46 -7.78
C GLN A 347 -1.85 -8.48 -6.54
N LEU A 348 -3.13 -8.77 -6.75
CA LEU A 348 -4.06 -8.97 -5.65
C LEU A 348 -3.88 -10.36 -5.03
N PHE A 349 -4.32 -10.50 -3.78
CA PHE A 349 -4.39 -11.77 -3.05
C PHE A 349 -3.04 -12.50 -2.92
N GLY A 350 -1.92 -11.76 -3.01
CA GLY A 350 -0.58 -12.33 -2.92
C GLY A 350 -0.23 -13.29 -4.06
N GLY A 351 -1.01 -13.26 -5.15
CA GLY A 351 -0.86 -14.14 -6.30
C GLY A 351 -1.60 -15.48 -6.19
N ALA A 352 -2.40 -15.68 -5.13
CA ALA A 352 -3.22 -16.88 -5.01
C ALA A 352 -4.31 -16.91 -6.09
N GLU A 353 -4.55 -18.09 -6.66
CA GLU A 353 -5.71 -18.33 -7.52
C GLU A 353 -6.99 -18.32 -6.67
N ILE A 354 -7.98 -17.52 -7.06
CA ILE A 354 -9.31 -17.56 -6.46
C ILE A 354 -10.20 -18.40 -7.36
N ALA A 355 -10.89 -19.39 -6.80
CA ALA A 355 -11.79 -20.27 -7.53
C ALA A 355 -13.15 -20.39 -6.84
N MET A 356 -14.18 -20.72 -7.61
CA MET A 356 -15.52 -21.04 -7.13
C MET A 356 -16.02 -22.29 -7.84
N ASP A 357 -16.44 -23.30 -7.08
CA ASP A 357 -17.05 -24.53 -7.57
C ASP A 357 -16.22 -25.18 -8.71
N GLY A 358 -14.91 -25.33 -8.49
CA GLY A 358 -13.97 -25.92 -9.43
C GLY A 358 -13.46 -25.00 -10.56
N LYS A 359 -13.94 -23.75 -10.65
CA LYS A 359 -13.57 -22.81 -11.73
C LYS A 359 -12.81 -21.61 -11.21
N ALA A 360 -11.68 -21.27 -11.85
CA ALA A 360 -10.96 -20.05 -11.58
C ALA A 360 -11.85 -18.82 -11.82
N LEU A 361 -11.83 -17.88 -10.88
CA LEU A 361 -12.59 -16.64 -10.92
C LEU A 361 -11.82 -15.59 -11.72
N ASP A 362 -12.41 -15.11 -12.81
CA ASP A 362 -11.93 -13.89 -13.47
C ASP A 362 -12.33 -12.66 -12.65
N LEU A 363 -11.36 -12.07 -11.95
CA LEU A 363 -11.58 -10.90 -11.12
C LEU A 363 -12.14 -9.72 -11.92
N ASN A 364 -11.79 -9.57 -13.20
CA ASN A 364 -12.26 -8.45 -14.02
C ASN A 364 -13.77 -8.50 -14.29
N THR A 365 -14.41 -9.66 -14.11
CA THR A 365 -15.86 -9.81 -14.21
C THR A 365 -16.61 -9.43 -12.92
N THR A 366 -15.87 -9.20 -11.83
CA THR A 366 -16.46 -8.85 -10.53
C THR A 366 -16.44 -7.35 -10.29
N MET A 367 -17.33 -6.87 -9.42
CA MET A 367 -17.38 -5.48 -8.98
C MET A 367 -17.18 -5.37 -7.46
N ALA A 368 -16.38 -4.41 -7.03
CA ALA A 368 -16.03 -4.23 -5.63
C ALA A 368 -17.13 -3.49 -4.83
N TYR A 369 -17.85 -4.20 -3.98
CA TYR A 369 -18.77 -3.63 -2.99
C TYR A 369 -18.02 -2.93 -1.87
N LYS A 370 -18.29 -1.63 -1.66
CA LYS A 370 -17.62 -0.72 -0.71
C LYS A 370 -16.08 -0.71 -0.82
N GLY A 371 -15.56 -1.21 -1.95
CA GLY A 371 -14.14 -1.47 -2.17
C GLY A 371 -13.53 -2.53 -1.26
N MET A 372 -14.30 -3.52 -0.81
CA MET A 372 -13.81 -4.54 0.13
C MET A 372 -14.41 -5.95 -0.01
N MET A 373 -15.49 -6.14 -0.77
CA MET A 373 -16.03 -7.46 -1.12
C MET A 373 -16.29 -7.50 -2.63
N LEU A 374 -16.40 -8.69 -3.23
CA LEU A 374 -16.59 -8.84 -4.68
C LEU A 374 -17.99 -9.37 -5.01
N SER A 375 -18.63 -8.82 -6.04
CA SER A 375 -19.95 -9.29 -6.49
C SER A 375 -19.92 -10.78 -6.85
N GLY A 376 -20.90 -11.52 -6.34
CA GLY A 376 -21.03 -12.96 -6.54
C GLY A 376 -20.08 -13.83 -5.72
N VAL A 377 -19.10 -13.25 -5.00
CA VAL A 377 -18.12 -14.01 -4.22
C VAL A 377 -18.57 -14.11 -2.75
N PRO A 378 -18.88 -15.31 -2.24
CA PRO A 378 -19.40 -15.46 -0.88
C PRO A 378 -18.32 -15.40 0.19
N ASN A 379 -18.69 -14.90 1.38
CA ASN A 379 -17.89 -14.94 2.60
C ASN A 379 -16.42 -14.51 2.41
N MET A 380 -16.17 -13.54 1.53
CA MET A 380 -14.83 -13.05 1.25
C MET A 380 -14.81 -11.54 1.34
N ALA A 381 -13.80 -11.02 2.04
CA ALA A 381 -13.43 -9.61 2.00
C ALA A 381 -11.95 -9.44 1.68
N PHE A 382 -11.59 -8.27 1.20
CA PHE A 382 -10.20 -7.89 0.98
C PHE A 382 -9.97 -6.43 1.37
N THR A 383 -8.74 -6.13 1.76
CA THR A 383 -8.37 -4.76 2.16
C THR A 383 -7.59 -4.07 1.04
N ILE A 384 -8.13 -2.94 0.58
CA ILE A 384 -7.42 -2.01 -0.30
C ILE A 384 -7.44 -0.61 0.32
N GLY A 385 -6.27 0.00 0.48
CA GLY A 385 -6.13 1.32 1.11
C GLY A 385 -6.50 2.48 0.20
N TYR A 386 -6.35 3.69 0.73
CA TYR A 386 -6.49 4.92 -0.06
C TYR A 386 -5.22 5.20 -0.88
N ALA A 387 -5.41 5.77 -2.07
CA ALA A 387 -4.31 6.28 -2.90
C ALA A 387 -3.82 7.65 -2.42
N ASN A 388 -4.72 8.46 -1.85
CA ASN A 388 -4.50 9.85 -1.43
C ASN A 388 -4.46 10.05 0.09
N ALA A 389 -4.55 8.96 0.86
CA ALA A 389 -4.55 8.97 2.31
C ALA A 389 -3.86 7.73 2.87
N SER A 390 -3.65 7.71 4.18
CA SER A 390 -2.96 6.61 4.86
C SER A 390 -3.73 5.30 4.72
N TRP A 391 -2.99 4.22 4.44
CA TRP A 391 -3.55 2.87 4.22
C TRP A 391 -4.45 2.41 5.37
N THR A 392 -3.95 2.59 6.60
CA THR A 392 -4.57 2.09 7.83
C THR A 392 -5.95 2.69 8.10
N LEU A 393 -6.22 3.90 7.61
CA LEU A 393 -7.55 4.52 7.74
C LEU A 393 -8.64 3.66 7.09
N LYS A 394 -8.36 3.10 5.91
CA LYS A 394 -9.30 2.20 5.21
C LYS A 394 -9.24 0.80 5.77
N ALA A 395 -8.06 0.28 6.12
CA ALA A 395 -7.91 -1.05 6.71
C ALA A 395 -8.71 -1.23 8.01
N ASP A 396 -8.70 -0.23 8.90
CA ASP A 396 -9.50 -0.24 10.13
C ASP A 396 -11.01 -0.24 9.79
N LEU A 397 -11.46 0.55 8.81
CA LEU A 397 -12.87 0.57 8.41
C LEU A 397 -13.33 -0.76 7.82
N VAL A 398 -12.50 -1.41 7.00
CA VAL A 398 -12.81 -2.73 6.44
C VAL A 398 -12.90 -3.76 7.56
N SER A 399 -11.93 -3.79 8.48
CA SER A 399 -11.91 -4.73 9.60
C SER A 399 -13.13 -4.56 10.51
N GLU A 400 -13.50 -3.32 10.86
CA GLU A 400 -14.73 -3.04 11.60
C GLU A 400 -15.99 -3.52 10.87
N PHE A 401 -16.08 -3.30 9.55
CA PHE A 401 -17.24 -3.73 8.77
C PHE A 401 -17.34 -5.25 8.67
N VAL A 402 -16.24 -5.96 8.44
CA VAL A 402 -16.20 -7.43 8.44
C VAL A 402 -16.69 -7.97 9.77
N CYS A 403 -16.22 -7.44 10.90
CA CYS A 403 -16.70 -7.87 12.23
C CYS A 403 -18.21 -7.64 12.40
N ARG A 404 -18.74 -6.50 11.90
CA ARG A 404 -20.17 -6.22 11.93
C ARG A 404 -20.98 -7.17 11.04
N VAL A 405 -20.44 -7.57 9.89
CA VAL A 405 -21.03 -8.57 9.00
C VAL A 405 -21.08 -9.93 9.70
N LEU A 406 -19.97 -10.40 10.26
CA LEU A 406 -19.88 -11.67 10.99
C LEU A 406 -20.87 -11.71 12.17
N ASN A 407 -20.89 -10.68 13.00
CA ASN A 407 -21.83 -10.60 14.13
C ASN A 407 -23.30 -10.53 13.68
N TYR A 408 -23.58 -9.87 12.54
CA TYR A 408 -24.92 -9.85 11.97
C TYR A 408 -25.33 -11.23 11.44
N MET A 409 -24.41 -11.96 10.81
CA MET A 409 -24.64 -13.33 10.37
C MET A 409 -24.98 -14.23 11.55
N ASP A 410 -24.17 -14.21 12.61
CA ASP A 410 -24.40 -14.99 13.83
C ASP A 410 -25.75 -14.67 14.48
N ALA A 411 -26.07 -13.38 14.65
CA ALA A 411 -27.30 -12.94 15.30
C ALA A 411 -28.58 -13.35 14.54
N ASN A 412 -28.48 -13.62 13.24
CA ASN A 412 -29.62 -13.99 12.40
C ASN A 412 -29.55 -15.46 11.92
N GLY A 413 -28.50 -16.19 12.29
CA GLY A 413 -28.23 -17.56 11.86
C GLY A 413 -27.99 -17.68 10.36
N TYR A 414 -27.29 -16.72 9.75
CA TYR A 414 -26.80 -16.81 8.38
C TYR A 414 -25.41 -17.42 8.36
N ASP A 415 -25.12 -18.21 7.32
CA ASP A 415 -23.82 -18.84 7.09
C ASP A 415 -23.20 -18.40 5.76
N ARG A 416 -23.93 -17.63 4.95
CA ARG A 416 -23.46 -17.11 3.66
C ARG A 416 -23.87 -15.65 3.47
N VAL A 417 -22.89 -14.81 3.12
CA VAL A 417 -23.06 -13.44 2.65
C VAL A 417 -22.33 -13.23 1.34
N ALA A 418 -22.98 -12.60 0.36
CA ALA A 418 -22.32 -12.20 -0.88
C ALA A 418 -22.91 -10.88 -1.39
N PRO A 419 -22.10 -9.96 -1.93
CA PRO A 419 -22.65 -8.85 -2.70
C PRO A 419 -23.35 -9.39 -3.95
N SER A 420 -24.60 -8.97 -4.16
CA SER A 420 -25.38 -9.29 -5.35
C SER A 420 -24.71 -8.72 -6.60
N GLN A 421 -25.03 -9.24 -7.79
CA GLN A 421 -24.57 -8.59 -9.01
C GLN A 421 -25.13 -7.15 -9.08
N PRO A 422 -24.31 -6.15 -9.48
CA PRO A 422 -24.78 -4.79 -9.64
C PRO A 422 -25.91 -4.74 -10.69
N SER A 423 -26.87 -3.84 -10.49
CA SER A 423 -27.90 -3.56 -11.48
C SER A 423 -27.28 -3.03 -12.78
N ALA A 424 -27.95 -3.31 -13.92
CA ALA A 424 -27.44 -2.99 -15.26
C ALA A 424 -27.22 -1.48 -15.51
N ASP A 425 -27.82 -0.61 -14.70
CA ASP A 425 -27.67 0.85 -14.76
C ASP A 425 -26.43 1.36 -13.98
N ILE A 426 -25.62 0.47 -13.40
CA ILE A 426 -24.33 0.83 -12.80
C ILE A 426 -23.24 0.71 -13.86
N GLU A 427 -22.78 1.86 -14.36
CA GLU A 427 -21.64 1.89 -15.27
C GLU A 427 -20.37 1.40 -14.56
N GLU A 428 -19.59 0.59 -15.27
CA GLU A 428 -18.30 0.11 -14.84
C GLU A 428 -17.24 1.22 -14.83
N ARG A 429 -16.36 1.16 -13.85
CA ARG A 429 -15.22 2.05 -13.65
C ARG A 429 -14.01 1.23 -13.22
N PRO A 430 -12.78 1.71 -13.49
CA PRO A 430 -11.59 1.14 -12.86
C PRO A 430 -11.71 1.13 -11.32
N LEU A 431 -11.14 0.13 -10.65
CA LEU A 431 -11.16 0.03 -9.18
C LEU A 431 -10.61 1.29 -8.49
N MET A 432 -9.54 1.84 -9.08
CA MET A 432 -8.88 3.05 -8.63
C MET A 432 -9.03 4.13 -9.70
N ASP A 433 -9.60 5.28 -9.33
CA ASP A 433 -9.67 6.49 -10.16
C ASP A 433 -8.27 7.15 -10.38
N PHE A 434 -7.17 6.40 -10.21
CA PHE A 434 -5.79 6.86 -10.17
C PHE A 434 -5.01 6.33 -11.38
N THR A 435 -4.22 7.16 -12.06
CA THR A 435 -3.58 6.82 -13.35
C THR A 435 -2.05 6.70 -13.33
N PRO A 436 -1.36 6.18 -12.30
CA PRO A 436 0.05 5.90 -12.42
C PRO A 436 0.24 4.69 -13.35
N GLY A 437 1.33 4.68 -14.11
CA GLY A 437 1.56 3.66 -15.14
C GLY A 437 1.48 2.21 -14.64
N TYR A 438 1.82 1.95 -13.37
CA TYR A 438 1.74 0.60 -12.80
C TYR A 438 0.30 0.11 -12.56
N VAL A 439 -0.66 1.00 -12.30
CA VAL A 439 -2.09 0.63 -12.19
C VAL A 439 -2.65 0.33 -13.58
N LEU A 440 -2.30 1.17 -14.56
CA LEU A 440 -2.78 1.02 -15.94
C LEU A 440 -2.39 -0.33 -16.56
N ARG A 441 -1.21 -0.88 -16.21
CA ARG A 441 -0.72 -2.18 -16.67
C ARG A 441 -1.47 -3.40 -16.11
N ALA A 442 -2.34 -3.21 -15.11
CA ALA A 442 -3.04 -4.31 -14.44
C ALA A 442 -4.57 -4.18 -14.49
N LEU A 443 -5.11 -3.20 -15.20
CA LEU A 443 -6.56 -2.91 -15.21
C LEU A 443 -7.41 -4.11 -15.61
N ASP A 444 -6.93 -4.88 -16.57
CA ASP A 444 -7.48 -6.12 -17.11
C ASP A 444 -7.45 -7.29 -16.12
N ARG A 445 -6.75 -7.17 -15.00
CA ARG A 445 -6.62 -8.22 -13.96
C ARG A 445 -7.22 -7.82 -12.61
N LEU A 446 -7.69 -6.58 -12.49
CA LEU A 446 -8.30 -6.05 -11.29
C LEU A 446 -9.82 -6.13 -11.37
N PRO A 447 -10.52 -6.25 -10.23
CA PRO A 447 -11.96 -6.12 -10.18
C PRO A 447 -12.39 -4.70 -10.57
N LYS A 448 -13.64 -4.56 -11.00
CA LYS A 448 -14.20 -3.27 -11.40
C LYS A 448 -14.77 -2.52 -10.18
N ALA A 449 -14.94 -1.22 -10.33
CA ALA A 449 -15.80 -0.40 -9.47
C ALA A 449 -17.05 0.03 -10.26
N GLY A 450 -18.04 0.57 -9.56
CA GLY A 450 -19.25 1.15 -10.16
C GLY A 450 -19.26 2.68 -10.14
N SER A 451 -20.18 3.27 -10.92
CA SER A 451 -20.36 4.73 -11.01
C SER A 451 -20.87 5.40 -9.72
N ARG A 452 -21.53 4.64 -8.84
CA ARG A 452 -22.18 5.12 -7.61
C ARG A 452 -22.04 4.16 -6.42
N ALA A 453 -22.39 4.64 -5.23
CA ALA A 453 -22.42 3.81 -4.03
C ALA A 453 -23.48 2.69 -4.16
N PRO A 454 -23.29 1.51 -3.54
CA PRO A 454 -22.13 1.12 -2.72
C PRO A 454 -20.92 0.62 -3.53
N TRP A 455 -21.02 0.56 -4.86
CA TRP A 455 -20.02 -0.02 -5.77
C TRP A 455 -18.83 0.89 -6.09
N ARG A 456 -18.88 2.15 -5.66
CA ARG A 456 -17.84 3.15 -5.92
C ARG A 456 -16.89 3.31 -4.75
N LEU A 457 -15.61 3.03 -4.97
CA LEU A 457 -14.54 3.35 -4.02
C LEU A 457 -14.22 4.85 -4.07
N LYS A 458 -14.84 5.62 -3.18
CA LYS A 458 -14.50 7.04 -3.03
C LYS A 458 -13.20 7.14 -2.22
N GLN A 459 -12.16 7.73 -2.79
CA GLN A 459 -10.87 8.01 -2.13
C GLN A 459 -11.02 9.13 -1.07
N ASN A 460 -11.88 8.90 -0.07
CA ASN A 460 -12.31 9.90 0.90
C ASN A 460 -12.76 9.24 2.20
N TYR A 461 -11.91 9.33 3.22
CA TYR A 461 -12.13 8.75 4.53
C TYR A 461 -13.44 9.21 5.21
N LEU A 462 -13.84 10.49 5.08
CA LEU A 462 -15.05 10.99 5.74
C LEU A 462 -16.34 10.41 5.13
N LEU A 463 -16.35 10.22 3.81
CA LEU A 463 -17.48 9.56 3.13
C LEU A 463 -17.55 8.08 3.50
N ASP A 464 -16.39 7.43 3.54
CA ASP A 464 -16.27 6.02 3.91
C ASP A 464 -16.61 5.77 5.38
N LEU A 465 -16.32 6.70 6.29
CA LEU A 465 -16.78 6.63 7.68
C LEU A 465 -18.30 6.50 7.75
N ARG A 466 -19.03 7.33 6.97
CA ARG A 466 -20.49 7.27 6.92
C ARG A 466 -21.00 6.00 6.25
N LEU A 467 -20.36 5.57 5.16
CA LEU A 467 -20.80 4.42 4.36
C LEU A 467 -20.50 3.07 5.02
N ILE A 468 -19.35 2.95 5.69
CA ILE A 468 -18.78 1.68 6.15
C ILE A 468 -18.97 1.53 7.65
N ARG A 469 -18.47 2.47 8.47
CA ARG A 469 -18.57 2.37 9.93
C ARG A 469 -19.99 2.58 10.42
N HIS A 470 -20.67 3.60 9.91
CA HIS A 470 -22.02 3.98 10.35
C HIS A 470 -23.14 3.52 9.40
N GLY A 471 -22.80 3.00 8.22
CA GLY A 471 -23.78 2.48 7.26
C GLY A 471 -24.39 1.15 7.72
N LYS A 472 -25.54 0.80 7.16
CA LYS A 472 -26.18 -0.50 7.42
C LYS A 472 -25.28 -1.66 6.96
N VAL A 473 -25.36 -2.78 7.68
CA VAL A 473 -24.73 -4.05 7.27
C VAL A 473 -25.60 -4.68 6.19
N ALA A 474 -26.85 -5.00 6.50
CA ALA A 474 -27.82 -5.46 5.51
C ALA A 474 -28.38 -4.26 4.72
N ASP A 475 -27.76 -3.97 3.58
CA ASP A 475 -28.32 -3.13 2.52
C ASP A 475 -28.69 -3.98 1.31
N ASP A 476 -29.43 -3.40 0.36
CA ASP A 476 -30.03 -4.14 -0.78
C ASP A 476 -28.98 -4.80 -1.69
N ALA A 477 -27.70 -4.41 -1.56
CA ALA A 477 -26.60 -4.97 -2.35
C ALA A 477 -25.94 -6.19 -1.68
N LEU A 478 -26.22 -6.50 -0.41
CA LEU A 478 -25.72 -7.70 0.26
C LEU A 478 -26.84 -8.73 0.43
N SER A 479 -26.62 -9.92 -0.12
CA SER A 479 -27.49 -11.08 0.06
C SER A 479 -26.98 -11.93 1.22
N PHE A 480 -27.87 -12.23 2.17
CA PHE A 480 -27.61 -13.13 3.29
C PHE A 480 -28.50 -14.36 3.16
N THR A 481 -27.91 -15.54 3.27
CA THR A 481 -28.63 -16.82 3.13
C THR A 481 -28.23 -17.80 4.23
N LYS A 482 -29.09 -18.80 4.42
CA LYS A 482 -28.87 -19.95 5.29
C LYS A 482 -28.73 -21.15 4.38
N ASN A 483 -27.63 -21.87 4.43
CA ASN A 483 -27.52 -23.12 3.70
C ASN A 483 -28.34 -24.17 4.45
N ARG A 484 -29.51 -24.54 3.91
CA ARG A 484 -30.26 -25.66 4.44
C ARG A 484 -29.50 -26.92 4.02
N VAL A 485 -28.80 -27.55 4.95
CA VAL A 485 -28.27 -28.90 4.75
C VAL A 485 -29.44 -29.76 4.27
N ALA A 486 -29.32 -30.34 3.07
CA ALA A 486 -30.30 -31.28 2.58
C ALA A 486 -30.31 -32.46 3.56
N VAL A 487 -31.39 -32.60 4.31
CA VAL A 487 -31.62 -33.81 5.11
C VAL A 487 -31.79 -34.93 4.09
N GLY A 488 -30.77 -35.78 3.95
CA GLY A 488 -30.87 -36.99 3.13
C GLY A 488 -32.06 -37.81 3.64
N VAL A 489 -33.02 -38.04 2.76
CA VAL A 489 -34.15 -38.97 2.98
C VAL A 489 -33.70 -40.36 2.61
#